data_AF-A0A3C1X3D7-F1
#
_entry.id   AF-A0A3C1X3D7-F1
#
_cell.length_a   1.000
_cell.length_b   1.000
_cell.length_c   1.000
_cell.angle_alpha   90.00
_cell.angle_beta   90.00
_cell.angle_gamma   90.00
#
_symmetry.space_group_name_H-M   'P 1'
#
loop_
_entity.id
_entity.type
_entity.pdbx_description
1 polymer ?
#
loop_
_entity_poly.entity_id
_entity_poly.type
_entity_poly.pdbx_seq_one_letter_code
_entity_poly.pdbx_strand_id
1 'polypeptide(L)'
;MIMRRLPVLISVLCLLVSAFLARRCAIRTPIRIQGPPAAIFAVPERQLQLQQLNNALKTALQSQKIEEALQISTLITQQAPRDPGGWYNHACLLAMNGNSPAAIQSLGTAIQHGFNHPEIMQQDPQLASLRSLPQFSLLLRQAGRNASTPQSGSRSFPGPLTSQTATVSAQNTRWEPSAFSLITEFQLPDSPLRPTNLPQILPDSPAARLVNQWVREGSAAGLHGLLYDNRDRDHSTLQASEYPGLTFVEYAPEARAANADYGLRPSQMFNLPTIGNASTAYVDPILWRSNPRMLLSSRLHTMLTLQSWQRNQMYCYPEHRDYDLETGDTFPVNAPWWIVSQGSSGSDQPFIKAALLTLAALRPEVRTHLEQTGRLMEIVQWILRRSLKFVDQAEMQYMTGQAHPVVFQESDLDPERMVRNAHELQLDHLPVLPQLSILQEDVAVPDSDYFSGPLNENLLDAPSVIGRVYRSLKPSRSMTVEVTPTHQLPGRRLQYYWVVLQSGPQQVRISPIRPDRSAAEI
;
A
#
# COMPACT_ATOMS: atom_id res chain seq x y z
N MET A 1 54.85 25.76 -14.38
CA MET A 1 54.41 24.74 -13.38
C MET A 1 53.06 25.05 -12.72
N ILE A 2 52.44 26.21 -12.96
CA ILE A 2 51.18 26.65 -12.32
C ILE A 2 49.91 26.22 -13.09
N MET A 3 49.99 25.97 -14.40
CA MET A 3 48.82 25.65 -15.24
C MET A 3 48.31 24.20 -15.19
N ARG A 4 49.01 23.26 -14.55
CA ARG A 4 48.56 21.84 -14.44
C ARG A 4 47.73 21.55 -13.18
N ARG A 5 47.61 22.50 -12.24
CA ARG A 5 46.88 22.29 -10.96
C ARG A 5 45.46 22.86 -10.96
N LEU A 6 45.11 23.71 -11.93
CA LEU A 6 43.80 24.35 -12.03
C LEU A 6 42.64 23.35 -12.23
N PRO A 7 42.72 22.33 -13.13
CA PRO A 7 41.61 21.38 -13.29
C PRO A 7 41.42 20.47 -12.07
N VAL A 8 42.50 20.13 -11.36
CA VAL A 8 42.42 19.34 -10.11
C VAL A 8 41.76 20.17 -9.00
N LEU A 9 42.09 21.46 -8.89
CA LEU A 9 41.44 22.36 -7.94
C LEU A 9 39.95 22.56 -8.22
N ILE A 10 39.55 22.64 -9.50
CA ILE A 10 38.13 22.74 -9.89
C ILE A 10 37.39 21.44 -9.55
N SER A 11 37.97 20.27 -9.82
CA SER A 11 37.35 18.99 -9.45
C SER A 11 37.22 18.80 -7.94
N VAL A 12 38.23 19.20 -7.17
CA VAL A 12 38.17 19.19 -5.70
C VAL A 12 37.13 20.19 -5.18
N LEU A 13 37.01 21.37 -5.78
CA LEU A 13 35.98 22.36 -5.43
C LEU A 13 34.57 21.85 -5.75
N CYS A 14 34.36 21.20 -6.90
CA CYS A 14 33.08 20.58 -7.27
C CYS A 14 32.72 19.40 -6.34
N LEU A 15 33.71 18.59 -5.93
CA LEU A 15 33.53 17.52 -4.93
C LEU A 15 33.20 18.09 -3.54
N LEU A 16 33.83 19.20 -3.15
CA LEU A 16 33.53 19.85 -1.88
C LEU A 16 32.16 20.54 -1.90
N VAL A 17 31.77 21.17 -3.01
CA VAL A 17 30.45 21.81 -3.17
C VAL A 17 29.33 20.77 -3.24
N SER A 18 29.53 19.64 -3.95
CA SER A 18 28.58 18.52 -3.95
C SER A 18 28.49 17.84 -2.57
N ALA A 19 29.59 17.66 -1.86
CA ALA A 19 29.58 17.18 -0.48
C ALA A 19 28.92 18.17 0.50
N PHE A 20 29.04 19.49 0.25
CA PHE A 20 28.39 20.53 1.06
C PHE A 20 26.89 20.65 0.75
N LEU A 21 26.48 20.47 -0.50
CA LEU A 21 25.07 20.36 -0.92
C LEU A 21 24.43 19.08 -0.40
N ALA A 22 25.14 17.94 -0.42
CA ALA A 22 24.72 16.69 0.20
C ALA A 22 24.62 16.81 1.73
N ARG A 23 25.53 17.55 2.39
CA ARG A 23 25.42 17.87 3.82
C ARG A 23 24.29 18.82 4.15
N ARG A 24 23.92 19.75 3.25
CA ARG A 24 22.71 20.58 3.41
C ARG A 24 21.42 19.80 3.15
N CYS A 25 21.43 18.77 2.31
CA CYS A 25 20.32 17.82 2.17
C CYS A 25 20.15 16.92 3.41
N ALA A 26 21.20 16.71 4.20
CA ALA A 26 21.20 15.71 5.26
C ALA A 26 20.90 16.22 6.69
N ILE A 27 20.70 17.52 6.94
CA ILE A 27 20.53 18.00 8.33
C ILE A 27 19.54 19.18 8.43
N ARG A 28 18.23 18.89 8.30
CA ARG A 28 17.36 19.24 9.43
C ARG A 28 17.72 18.20 10.48
N THR A 29 18.31 18.64 11.60
CA THR A 29 18.56 17.78 12.76
C THR A 29 17.28 16.98 12.99
N PRO A 30 17.29 15.63 12.98
CA PRO A 30 16.10 14.89 13.34
C PRO A 30 15.70 15.42 14.70
N ILE A 31 14.49 15.96 14.83
CA ILE A 31 13.88 16.20 16.14
C ILE A 31 14.13 14.90 16.88
N ARG A 32 14.93 14.95 17.96
CA ARG A 32 15.28 13.78 18.75
C ARG A 32 13.95 13.12 19.08
N ILE A 33 13.65 11.97 18.46
CA ILE A 33 12.33 11.38 18.59
C ILE A 33 12.16 11.04 20.07
N GLN A 34 11.27 11.77 20.74
CA GLN A 34 11.05 11.63 22.17
C GLN A 34 9.99 10.55 22.38
N GLY A 35 10.40 9.43 23.00
CA GLY A 35 9.50 8.38 23.45
C GLY A 35 9.70 7.02 22.74
N PRO A 36 9.29 5.91 23.38
CA PRO A 36 9.33 4.60 22.76
C PRO A 36 8.32 4.50 21.60
N PRO A 37 8.59 3.67 20.57
CA PRO A 37 7.65 3.41 19.50
C PRO A 37 6.35 2.82 20.04
N ALA A 38 5.21 3.35 19.59
CA ALA A 38 3.93 2.79 19.98
C ALA A 38 3.76 1.37 19.42
N ALA A 39 3.42 0.44 20.29
CA ALA A 39 3.34 -0.98 19.97
C ALA A 39 2.36 -1.30 18.82
N ILE A 40 1.33 -0.48 18.60
CA ILE A 40 0.37 -0.71 17.52
C ILE A 40 1.03 -0.67 16.13
N PHE A 41 2.01 0.20 15.92
CA PHE A 41 2.65 0.36 14.61
C PHE A 41 3.57 -0.80 14.21
N ALA A 42 3.97 -1.63 15.17
CA ALA A 42 4.75 -2.84 14.92
C ALA A 42 3.88 -4.11 14.84
N VAL A 43 2.55 -4.00 14.89
CA VAL A 43 1.64 -5.15 14.77
C VAL A 43 1.72 -5.83 13.41
N PRO A 44 1.78 -5.13 12.25
CA PRO A 44 1.83 -5.82 10.96
C PRO A 44 3.07 -6.72 10.79
N GLU A 45 4.25 -6.21 11.16
CA GLU A 45 5.50 -6.98 11.10
C GLU A 45 5.47 -8.18 12.05
N ARG A 46 4.99 -7.98 13.29
CA ARG A 46 4.80 -9.06 14.25
C ARG A 46 3.81 -10.10 13.74
N GLN A 47 2.72 -9.70 13.11
CA GLN A 47 1.74 -10.63 12.56
C GLN A 47 2.34 -11.47 11.43
N LEU A 48 3.16 -10.87 10.56
CA LEU A 48 3.87 -11.60 9.50
C LEU A 48 4.86 -12.62 10.09
N GLN A 49 5.64 -12.22 11.10
CA GLN A 49 6.54 -13.12 11.81
C GLN A 49 5.77 -14.27 12.49
N LEU A 50 4.64 -13.98 13.14
CA LEU A 50 3.79 -14.99 13.74
C LEU A 50 3.22 -15.95 12.71
N GLN A 51 2.82 -15.49 11.53
CA GLN A 51 2.39 -16.38 10.43
C GLN A 51 3.51 -17.32 9.99
N GLN A 52 4.74 -16.81 9.85
CA GLN A 52 5.91 -17.62 9.52
C GLN A 52 6.19 -18.68 10.60
N LEU A 53 6.19 -18.27 11.87
CA LEU A 53 6.39 -19.17 13.00
C LEU A 53 5.28 -20.23 13.10
N ASN A 54 4.01 -19.85 12.88
CA ASN A 54 2.89 -20.79 12.88
C ASN A 54 2.99 -21.82 11.76
N ASN A 55 3.43 -21.41 10.56
CA ASN A 55 3.69 -22.34 9.46
C ASN A 55 4.85 -23.29 9.79
N ALA A 56 5.94 -22.77 10.35
CA ALA A 56 7.07 -23.60 10.78
C ALA A 56 6.66 -24.59 11.88
N LEU A 57 5.86 -24.15 12.86
CA LEU A 57 5.32 -24.98 13.92
C LEU A 57 4.47 -26.12 13.36
N LYS A 58 3.57 -25.81 12.41
CA LYS A 58 2.75 -26.81 11.73
C LYS A 58 3.62 -27.88 11.05
N THR A 59 4.66 -27.45 10.32
CA THR A 59 5.60 -28.37 9.65
C THR A 59 6.35 -29.25 10.64
N ALA A 60 6.84 -28.68 11.75
CA ALA A 60 7.54 -29.42 12.80
C ALA A 60 6.63 -30.48 13.44
N LEU A 61 5.37 -30.12 13.75
CA LEU A 61 4.38 -31.05 14.30
C LEU A 61 4.02 -32.18 13.31
N GLN A 62 3.82 -31.86 12.03
CA GLN A 62 3.59 -32.86 10.99
C GLN A 62 4.78 -33.82 10.83
N SER A 63 5.99 -33.33 11.05
CA SER A 63 7.22 -34.11 11.01
C SER A 63 7.55 -34.82 12.34
N GLN A 64 6.66 -34.72 13.35
CA GLN A 64 6.84 -35.28 14.69
C GLN A 64 8.10 -34.79 15.42
N LYS A 65 8.61 -33.61 15.07
CA LYS A 65 9.79 -32.99 15.70
C LYS A 65 9.37 -32.15 16.90
N ILE A 66 9.10 -32.80 18.02
CA ILE A 66 8.52 -32.16 19.23
C ILE A 66 9.46 -31.10 19.83
N GLU A 67 10.77 -31.34 19.88
CA GLU A 67 11.73 -30.35 20.41
C GLU A 67 11.77 -29.06 19.56
N GLU A 68 11.77 -29.20 18.23
CA GLU A 68 11.70 -28.07 17.30
C GLU A 68 10.36 -27.31 17.45
N ALA A 69 9.24 -28.02 17.55
CA ALA A 69 7.93 -27.43 17.82
C ALA A 69 7.90 -26.67 19.16
N LEU A 70 8.60 -27.17 20.18
CA LEU A 70 8.68 -26.49 21.48
C LEU A 70 9.51 -25.20 21.40
N GLN A 71 10.63 -25.21 20.66
CA GLN A 71 11.42 -24.00 20.40
C GLN A 71 10.60 -22.95 19.64
N ILE A 72 9.90 -23.36 18.57
CA ILE A 72 9.08 -22.44 17.76
C ILE A 72 7.92 -21.88 18.60
N SER A 73 7.22 -22.71 19.38
CA SER A 73 6.13 -22.24 20.24
C SER A 73 6.61 -21.28 21.34
N THR A 74 7.84 -21.43 21.82
CA THR A 74 8.48 -20.46 22.72
C THR A 74 8.70 -19.11 22.04
N LEU A 75 9.13 -19.11 20.77
CA LEU A 75 9.27 -17.87 20.00
C LEU A 75 7.90 -17.19 19.76
N ILE A 76 6.84 -17.97 19.52
CA ILE A 76 5.48 -17.45 19.35
C ILE A 76 5.01 -16.72 20.61
N THR A 77 5.19 -17.32 21.80
CA THR A 77 4.77 -16.69 23.07
C THR A 77 5.62 -15.45 23.41
N GLN A 78 6.87 -15.38 22.97
CA GLN A 78 7.71 -14.18 23.08
C GLN A 78 7.25 -13.04 22.16
N GLN A 79 6.82 -13.35 20.92
CA GLN A 79 6.33 -12.37 19.95
C GLN A 79 4.91 -11.87 20.25
N ALA A 80 4.08 -12.75 20.83
CA ALA A 80 2.71 -12.47 21.21
C ALA A 80 2.46 -12.77 22.69
N PRO A 81 3.09 -12.03 23.63
CA PRO A 81 3.03 -12.35 25.06
C PRO A 81 1.63 -12.21 25.67
N ARG A 82 0.71 -11.52 24.99
CA ARG A 82 -0.69 -11.36 25.40
C ARG A 82 -1.66 -12.26 24.63
N ASP A 83 -1.16 -13.16 23.78
CA ASP A 83 -2.02 -14.09 23.05
C ASP A 83 -2.38 -15.32 23.92
N PRO A 84 -3.63 -15.43 24.41
CA PRO A 84 -4.03 -16.58 25.21
C PRO A 84 -3.91 -17.91 24.46
N GLY A 85 -4.16 -17.93 23.15
CA GLY A 85 -4.11 -19.15 22.33
C GLY A 85 -2.67 -19.66 22.17
N GLY A 86 -1.70 -18.77 21.91
CA GLY A 86 -0.29 -19.10 21.84
C GLY A 86 0.25 -19.74 23.13
N TRP A 87 -0.09 -19.18 24.30
CA TRP A 87 0.28 -19.75 25.60
C TRP A 87 -0.38 -21.09 25.90
N TYR A 88 -1.64 -21.28 25.48
CA TYR A 88 -2.34 -22.56 25.59
C TYR A 88 -1.68 -23.64 24.74
N ASN A 89 -1.41 -23.35 23.46
CA ASN A 89 -0.76 -24.28 22.54
C ASN A 89 0.66 -24.64 23.03
N HIS A 90 1.40 -23.67 23.56
CA HIS A 90 2.71 -23.91 24.17
C HIS A 90 2.62 -24.82 25.41
N ALA A 91 1.59 -24.64 26.26
CA ALA A 91 1.34 -25.50 27.41
C ALA A 91 1.07 -26.96 26.99
N CYS A 92 0.31 -27.17 25.92
CA CYS A 92 0.03 -28.50 25.38
C CYS A 92 1.32 -29.19 24.90
N LEU A 93 2.19 -28.48 24.19
CA LEU A 93 3.48 -29.01 23.74
C LEU A 93 4.42 -29.37 24.91
N LEU A 94 4.45 -28.53 25.95
CA LEU A 94 5.20 -28.82 27.18
C LEU A 94 4.68 -30.08 27.89
N ALA A 95 3.36 -30.25 27.96
CA ALA A 95 2.73 -31.42 28.57
C ALA A 95 3.02 -32.70 27.76
N MET A 96 2.94 -32.63 26.43
CA MET A 96 3.31 -33.73 25.53
C MET A 96 4.79 -34.10 25.62
N ASN A 97 5.66 -33.12 25.86
CA ASN A 97 7.10 -33.32 26.07
C ASN A 97 7.44 -33.74 27.53
N GLY A 98 6.44 -34.00 28.38
CA GLY A 98 6.63 -34.46 29.76
C GLY A 98 7.00 -33.37 30.78
N ASN A 99 7.11 -32.11 30.39
CA ASN A 99 7.46 -31.00 31.29
C ASN A 99 6.21 -30.41 31.97
N SER A 100 5.63 -31.19 32.87
CA SER A 100 4.39 -30.83 33.58
C SER A 100 4.48 -29.52 34.37
N PRO A 101 5.58 -29.21 35.10
CA PRO A 101 5.69 -27.94 35.82
C PRO A 101 5.63 -26.71 34.89
N ALA A 102 6.37 -26.73 33.78
CA ALA A 102 6.34 -25.62 32.81
C ALA A 102 4.99 -25.53 32.10
N ALA A 103 4.36 -26.67 31.78
CA ALA A 103 3.03 -26.69 31.17
C ALA A 103 1.98 -26.01 32.05
N ILE A 104 1.98 -26.27 33.35
CA ILE A 104 1.08 -25.60 34.32
C ILE A 104 1.32 -24.09 34.36
N GLN A 105 2.59 -23.66 34.34
CA GLN A 105 2.91 -22.23 34.31
C GLN A 105 2.40 -21.56 33.03
N SER A 106 2.67 -22.17 31.86
CA SER A 106 2.20 -21.67 30.56
C SER A 106 0.67 -21.59 30.49
N LEU A 107 -0.02 -22.61 31.02
CA LEU A 107 -1.48 -22.64 31.09
C LEU A 107 -2.04 -21.53 32.00
N GLY A 108 -1.36 -21.25 33.12
CA GLY A 108 -1.69 -20.12 33.99
C GLY A 108 -1.59 -18.78 33.27
N THR A 109 -0.52 -18.57 32.50
CA THR A 109 -0.35 -17.38 31.66
C THR A 109 -1.45 -17.26 30.59
N ALA A 110 -1.83 -18.37 29.95
CA ALA A 110 -2.93 -18.40 28.98
C ALA A 110 -4.25 -17.90 29.60
N ILE A 111 -4.59 -18.41 30.80
CA ILE A 111 -5.80 -18.02 31.54
C ILE A 111 -5.74 -16.55 31.98
N GLN A 112 -4.57 -16.06 32.41
CA GLN A 112 -4.38 -14.65 32.75
C GLN A 112 -4.64 -13.72 31.56
N HIS A 113 -4.32 -14.16 30.34
CA HIS A 113 -4.56 -13.42 29.10
C HIS A 113 -5.91 -13.70 28.46
N GLY A 114 -6.77 -14.51 29.08
CA GLY A 114 -8.16 -14.68 28.66
C GLY A 114 -8.51 -16.03 28.03
N PHE A 115 -7.63 -17.04 28.09
CA PHE A 115 -7.96 -18.42 27.72
C PHE A 115 -8.87 -19.05 28.78
N ASN A 116 -10.14 -18.63 28.83
CA ASN A 116 -11.08 -18.96 29.90
C ASN A 116 -12.04 -20.09 29.51
N HIS A 117 -11.48 -21.19 28.99
CA HIS A 117 -12.23 -22.34 28.48
C HIS A 117 -11.96 -23.61 29.30
N PRO A 118 -12.46 -23.72 30.54
CA PRO A 118 -12.19 -24.86 31.41
C PRO A 118 -12.63 -26.19 30.82
N GLU A 119 -13.72 -26.21 30.06
CA GLU A 119 -14.22 -27.38 29.34
C GLU A 119 -13.24 -27.89 28.29
N ILE A 120 -12.63 -26.99 27.50
CA ILE A 120 -11.63 -27.34 26.48
C ILE A 120 -10.39 -27.90 27.17
N MET A 121 -9.88 -27.21 28.19
CA MET A 121 -8.68 -27.64 28.93
C MET A 121 -8.86 -29.02 29.58
N GLN A 122 -10.03 -29.29 30.16
CA GLN A 122 -10.30 -30.55 30.84
C GLN A 122 -10.37 -31.74 29.87
N GLN A 123 -10.87 -31.53 28.65
CA GLN A 123 -11.08 -32.59 27.66
C GLN A 123 -9.88 -32.81 26.75
N ASP A 124 -8.97 -31.85 26.62
CA ASP A 124 -7.81 -31.94 25.72
C ASP A 124 -6.89 -33.14 26.06
N PRO A 125 -6.74 -34.12 25.14
CA PRO A 125 -5.83 -35.25 25.32
C PRO A 125 -4.37 -34.85 25.52
N GLN A 126 -3.92 -33.72 24.96
CA GLN A 126 -2.53 -33.23 25.07
C GLN A 126 -2.20 -32.79 26.50
N LEU A 127 -3.21 -32.48 27.31
CA LEU A 127 -3.08 -32.10 28.72
C LEU A 127 -3.38 -33.25 29.68
N ALA A 128 -3.56 -34.49 29.18
CA ALA A 128 -3.94 -35.64 30.01
C ALA A 128 -3.00 -35.87 31.20
N SER A 129 -1.69 -35.64 31.02
CA SER A 129 -0.67 -35.76 32.06
C SER A 129 -0.83 -34.77 33.22
N LEU A 130 -1.52 -33.64 33.00
CA LEU A 130 -1.70 -32.58 34.00
C LEU A 130 -2.93 -32.79 34.89
N ARG A 131 -3.89 -33.63 34.49
CA ARG A 131 -5.21 -33.75 35.14
C ARG A 131 -5.15 -34.23 36.59
N SER A 132 -4.12 -35.01 36.95
CA SER A 132 -3.90 -35.48 38.32
C SER A 132 -3.26 -34.42 39.23
N LEU A 133 -2.80 -33.29 38.68
CA LEU A 133 -2.12 -32.25 39.44
C LEU A 133 -3.13 -31.31 40.12
N PRO A 134 -3.00 -31.05 41.44
CA PRO A 134 -3.87 -30.10 42.15
C PRO A 134 -3.88 -28.69 41.53
N GLN A 135 -2.74 -28.26 40.98
CA GLN A 135 -2.57 -26.97 40.31
C GLN A 135 -3.47 -26.85 39.07
N PHE A 136 -3.64 -27.94 38.32
CA PHE A 136 -4.50 -27.95 37.14
C PHE A 136 -5.97 -27.69 37.51
N SER A 137 -6.45 -28.33 38.59
CA SER A 137 -7.80 -28.11 39.12
C SER A 137 -8.03 -26.67 39.62
N LEU A 138 -6.98 -25.98 40.10
CA LEU A 138 -7.06 -24.57 40.47
C LEU A 138 -7.20 -23.67 39.23
N LEU A 139 -6.42 -23.96 38.18
CA LEU A 139 -6.48 -23.22 36.91
C LEU A 139 -7.85 -23.33 36.24
N LEU A 140 -8.47 -24.52 36.21
CA LEU A 140 -9.83 -24.70 35.68
C LEU A 140 -10.86 -23.83 36.42
N ARG A 141 -10.78 -23.74 37.75
CA ARG A 141 -11.66 -22.89 38.55
C ARG A 141 -11.43 -21.39 38.29
N GLN A 142 -10.18 -20.98 38.09
CA GLN A 142 -9.83 -19.60 37.75
C GLN A 142 -10.40 -19.20 36.39
N ALA A 143 -10.22 -20.05 35.37
CA ALA A 143 -10.74 -19.84 34.02
C ALA A 143 -12.27 -19.68 34.03
N GLY A 144 -12.99 -20.55 34.74
CA GLY A 144 -14.45 -20.46 34.85
C GLY A 144 -14.95 -19.17 35.51
N ARG A 145 -14.16 -18.54 36.40
CA ARG A 145 -14.51 -17.24 37.01
C ARG A 145 -14.27 -16.08 36.06
N ASN A 146 -13.13 -16.08 35.36
CA ASN A 146 -12.71 -14.99 34.47
C ASN A 146 -13.61 -14.81 33.24
N ALA A 147 -14.30 -15.86 32.78
CA ALA A 147 -15.25 -15.80 31.68
C ALA A 147 -16.42 -14.81 31.90
N SER A 148 -16.58 -14.28 33.12
CA SER A 148 -17.69 -13.42 33.55
C SER A 148 -17.38 -11.91 33.52
N THR A 149 -16.17 -11.50 33.15
CA THR A 149 -15.70 -10.11 33.34
C THR A 149 -15.27 -9.46 32.02
N PRO A 150 -15.98 -8.41 31.52
CA PRO A 150 -15.53 -7.67 30.34
C PRO A 150 -14.30 -6.80 30.65
N GLN A 151 -13.27 -6.85 29.81
CA GLN A 151 -12.14 -5.92 29.90
C GLN A 151 -12.45 -4.60 29.16
N SER A 152 -12.33 -3.49 29.89
CA SER A 152 -12.59 -2.12 29.42
C SER A 152 -11.29 -1.35 29.23
N GLY A 153 -11.20 -0.62 28.12
CA GLY A 153 -10.20 0.42 27.87
C GLY A 153 -10.64 1.23 26.66
N SER A 154 -11.19 2.43 26.87
CA SER A 154 -11.72 3.25 25.77
C SER A 154 -10.60 3.86 24.94
N ARG A 155 -10.46 3.45 23.68
CA ARG A 155 -9.72 4.19 22.65
C ARG A 155 -10.55 5.41 22.22
N SER A 156 -9.93 6.55 21.97
CA SER A 156 -10.59 7.72 21.37
C SER A 156 -10.49 7.60 19.85
N PHE A 157 -11.52 6.99 19.27
CA PHE A 157 -11.55 6.62 17.88
C PHE A 157 -12.92 7.01 17.31
N PRO A 158 -12.99 7.78 16.21
CA PRO A 158 -11.87 8.32 15.42
C PRO A 158 -11.13 9.50 16.10
N GLY A 159 -9.92 9.81 15.62
CA GLY A 159 -9.13 10.97 16.11
C GLY A 159 -9.64 12.30 15.53
N PRO A 160 -9.42 13.44 16.21
CA PRO A 160 -9.87 14.73 15.70
C PRO A 160 -9.08 15.18 14.47
N LEU A 161 -9.76 15.91 13.56
CA LEU A 161 -9.11 16.75 12.56
C LEU A 161 -9.06 18.18 13.11
N THR A 162 -7.87 18.78 13.16
CA THR A 162 -7.76 20.23 13.37
C THR A 162 -7.84 20.93 12.02
N SER A 163 -7.92 22.27 12.02
CA SER A 163 -8.27 23.09 10.84
C SER A 163 -7.51 22.77 9.54
N GLN A 164 -6.31 22.16 9.62
CA GLN A 164 -5.58 21.67 8.45
C GLN A 164 -4.69 20.44 8.74
N THR A 165 -4.87 19.77 9.87
CA THR A 165 -3.94 18.70 10.30
C THR A 165 -4.67 17.47 10.82
N ALA A 166 -4.18 16.30 10.39
CA ALA A 166 -4.63 14.98 10.82
C ALA A 166 -3.46 14.23 11.46
N THR A 167 -3.39 14.18 12.79
CA THR A 167 -2.25 13.54 13.48
C THR A 167 -2.48 12.04 13.67
N VAL A 168 -1.64 11.21 13.04
CA VAL A 168 -1.55 9.77 13.25
C VAL A 168 -0.91 9.48 14.62
N SER A 169 -1.62 8.73 15.46
CA SER A 169 -1.16 8.35 16.78
C SER A 169 -1.62 6.95 17.16
N ALA A 170 -1.19 6.46 18.33
CA ALA A 170 -1.66 5.17 18.82
C ALA A 170 -3.15 5.18 19.22
N GLN A 171 -3.73 6.34 19.50
CA GLN A 171 -5.10 6.48 20.01
C GLN A 171 -6.14 6.38 18.89
N ASN A 172 -5.81 6.83 17.68
CA ASN A 172 -6.68 6.79 16.52
C ASN A 172 -6.31 5.72 15.48
N THR A 173 -5.36 4.84 15.81
CA THR A 173 -4.93 3.74 14.94
C THR A 173 -5.32 2.40 15.54
N ARG A 174 -5.98 1.56 14.74
CA ARG A 174 -6.27 0.16 15.12
C ARG A 174 -5.67 -0.81 14.13
N TRP A 175 -5.42 -2.03 14.58
CA TRP A 175 -5.16 -3.17 13.71
C TRP A 175 -6.49 -3.76 13.23
N GLU A 176 -6.64 -3.95 11.93
CA GLU A 176 -7.76 -4.65 11.30
C GLU A 176 -7.24 -5.97 10.71
N PRO A 177 -7.40 -7.11 11.43
CA PRO A 177 -6.86 -8.40 11.00
C PRO A 177 -7.38 -8.83 9.62
N SER A 178 -8.66 -8.57 9.31
CA SER A 178 -9.28 -8.97 8.06
C SER A 178 -8.69 -8.27 6.83
N ALA A 179 -8.23 -7.03 7.03
CA ALA A 179 -7.60 -6.20 6.01
C ALA A 179 -6.07 -6.31 6.00
N PHE A 180 -5.48 -7.05 6.96
CA PHE A 180 -4.05 -7.09 7.26
C PHE A 180 -3.40 -5.68 7.34
N SER A 181 -4.13 -4.71 7.90
CA SER A 181 -3.68 -3.32 7.91
C SER A 181 -4.00 -2.60 9.20
N LEU A 182 -3.13 -1.64 9.52
CA LEU A 182 -3.41 -0.54 10.40
C LEU A 182 -4.39 0.41 9.71
N ILE A 183 -5.48 0.72 10.40
CA ILE A 183 -6.45 1.71 9.96
C ILE A 183 -6.39 2.87 10.94
N THR A 184 -5.93 4.02 10.46
CA THR A 184 -5.96 5.27 11.19
C THR A 184 -7.21 6.03 10.79
N GLU A 185 -8.09 6.33 11.75
CA GLU A 185 -9.33 7.04 11.46
C GLU A 185 -9.37 8.44 12.04
N PHE A 186 -9.92 9.33 11.23
CA PHE A 186 -10.16 10.71 11.57
C PHE A 186 -11.65 11.02 11.51
N GLN A 187 -12.12 11.84 12.46
CA GLN A 187 -13.47 12.33 12.48
C GLN A 187 -13.67 13.19 11.23
N LEU A 188 -14.59 12.78 10.36
CA LEU A 188 -15.00 13.60 9.22
C LEU A 188 -15.43 14.98 9.74
N PRO A 189 -15.04 16.07 9.09
CA PRO A 189 -15.53 17.39 9.48
C PRO A 189 -17.06 17.40 9.41
N ASP A 190 -17.74 17.87 10.47
CA ASP A 190 -19.21 17.92 10.54
C ASP A 190 -19.84 18.87 9.49
N SER A 191 -19.02 19.61 8.75
CA SER A 191 -19.48 20.51 7.71
C SER A 191 -19.86 19.75 6.45
N PRO A 192 -21.11 19.87 5.96
CA PRO A 192 -21.43 19.43 4.61
C PRO A 192 -20.50 20.15 3.62
N LEU A 193 -20.18 19.50 2.51
CA LEU A 193 -19.62 20.12 1.30
C LEU A 193 -20.61 21.17 0.77
N ARG A 194 -20.84 22.26 1.51
CA ARG A 194 -21.62 23.41 1.07
C ARG A 194 -20.62 24.31 0.36
N PRO A 195 -20.73 24.47 -0.97
CA PRO A 195 -19.67 25.04 -1.78
C PRO A 195 -19.36 26.52 -1.50
N THR A 196 -20.23 27.21 -0.76
CA THR A 196 -20.04 28.62 -0.42
C THR A 196 -19.02 28.76 0.70
N ASN A 197 -17.83 29.28 0.38
CA ASN A 197 -16.71 29.64 1.27
C ASN A 197 -15.62 28.58 1.50
N LEU A 198 -15.38 27.66 0.55
CA LEU A 198 -14.16 26.85 0.61
C LEU A 198 -12.91 27.73 0.40
N PRO A 199 -11.80 27.46 1.11
CA PRO A 199 -10.56 28.23 0.96
C PRO A 199 -9.99 28.14 -0.46
N GLN A 200 -9.46 29.27 -0.94
CA GLN A 200 -8.84 29.35 -2.26
C GLN A 200 -7.49 28.61 -2.28
N ILE A 201 -7.24 27.84 -3.34
CA ILE A 201 -5.93 27.26 -3.65
C ILE A 201 -5.01 28.39 -4.13
N LEU A 202 -3.90 28.64 -3.42
CA LEU A 202 -3.08 29.84 -3.64
C LEU A 202 -2.09 29.78 -4.81
N PRO A 203 -1.53 28.64 -5.21
CA PRO A 203 -0.63 28.59 -6.37
C PRO A 203 -1.28 29.18 -7.62
N ASP A 204 -0.66 30.21 -8.19
CA ASP A 204 -1.21 30.94 -9.34
C ASP A 204 -0.91 30.23 -10.67
N SER A 205 -1.56 29.08 -10.87
CA SER A 205 -1.52 28.33 -12.13
C SER A 205 -2.84 28.45 -12.90
N PRO A 206 -2.85 28.29 -14.23
CA PRO A 206 -4.10 28.24 -15.01
C PRO A 206 -5.11 27.23 -14.46
N ALA A 207 -4.64 26.03 -14.11
CA ALA A 207 -5.48 24.99 -13.51
C ALA A 207 -6.06 25.41 -12.16
N ALA A 208 -5.26 25.98 -11.25
CA ALA A 208 -5.75 26.45 -9.96
C ALA A 208 -6.76 27.61 -10.10
N ARG A 209 -6.56 28.52 -11.07
CA ARG A 209 -7.53 29.60 -11.35
C ARG A 209 -8.89 29.05 -11.76
N LEU A 210 -8.92 28.02 -12.62
CA LEU A 210 -10.16 27.33 -13.01
C LEU A 210 -10.83 26.66 -11.81
N VAL A 211 -10.09 25.87 -11.04
CA VAL A 211 -10.63 25.18 -9.85
C VAL A 211 -11.20 26.19 -8.85
N ASN A 212 -10.47 27.27 -8.57
CA ASN A 212 -10.93 28.31 -7.66
C ASN A 212 -12.19 29.03 -8.19
N GLN A 213 -12.30 29.22 -9.49
CA GLN A 213 -13.52 29.74 -10.11
C GLN A 213 -14.70 28.79 -9.88
N TRP A 214 -14.56 27.52 -10.23
CA TRP A 214 -15.63 26.52 -10.07
C TRP A 214 -16.01 26.27 -8.61
N VAL A 215 -15.05 26.36 -7.69
CA VAL A 215 -15.32 26.31 -6.25
C VAL A 215 -16.16 27.50 -5.81
N ARG A 216 -15.85 28.73 -6.27
CA ARG A 216 -16.67 29.92 -5.96
C ARG A 216 -18.08 29.84 -6.55
N GLU A 217 -18.21 29.26 -7.75
CA GLU A 217 -19.49 28.99 -8.41
C GLU A 217 -20.27 27.83 -7.77
N GLY A 218 -19.59 27.03 -6.96
CA GLY A 218 -20.12 25.87 -6.28
C GLY A 218 -20.28 24.61 -7.14
N SER A 219 -19.67 24.59 -8.32
CA SER A 219 -19.70 23.49 -9.28
C SER A 219 -18.54 22.49 -9.11
N ALA A 220 -17.54 22.81 -8.28
CA ALA A 220 -16.41 21.93 -7.96
C ALA A 220 -16.29 21.65 -6.45
N ALA A 221 -15.82 20.46 -6.09
CA ALA A 221 -15.80 19.99 -4.71
C ALA A 221 -14.70 20.60 -3.83
N GLY A 222 -13.65 21.16 -4.43
CA GLY A 222 -12.50 21.70 -3.70
C GLY A 222 -11.68 20.61 -2.99
N LEU A 223 -10.80 21.00 -2.05
CA LEU A 223 -9.87 20.08 -1.37
C LEU A 223 -10.40 19.50 -0.06
N HIS A 224 -11.57 19.93 0.40
CA HIS A 224 -12.14 19.52 1.67
C HIS A 224 -12.29 17.99 1.76
N GLY A 225 -11.96 17.40 2.91
CA GLY A 225 -12.05 15.95 3.14
C GLY A 225 -10.94 15.11 2.50
N LEU A 226 -9.99 15.72 1.79
CA LEU A 226 -8.80 15.04 1.28
C LEU A 226 -7.66 15.10 2.31
N LEU A 227 -6.94 14.00 2.42
CA LEU A 227 -5.67 13.92 3.13
C LEU A 227 -4.50 14.04 2.16
N TYR A 228 -3.49 14.79 2.58
CA TYR A 228 -2.15 14.74 2.00
C TYR A 228 -1.19 14.07 2.98
N ASP A 229 -0.62 12.94 2.57
CA ASP A 229 0.31 12.15 3.39
C ASP A 229 1.73 12.18 2.83
N ASN A 230 2.64 12.81 3.56
CA ASN A 230 4.07 12.78 3.25
C ASN A 230 4.76 11.70 4.09
N ARG A 231 5.36 10.71 3.42
CA ARG A 231 6.14 9.63 4.04
C ARG A 231 7.63 9.72 3.73
N ASP A 232 8.16 10.94 3.64
CA ASP A 232 9.58 11.18 3.46
C ASP A 232 10.16 12.24 4.41
N ARG A 233 9.45 12.51 5.53
CA ARG A 233 9.84 13.49 6.57
C ARG A 233 10.01 14.89 6.02
N ASP A 234 9.04 15.29 5.22
CA ASP A 234 8.95 16.57 4.55
C ASP A 234 10.09 16.85 3.55
N HIS A 235 10.77 15.81 3.08
CA HIS A 235 11.83 15.95 2.08
C HIS A 235 11.27 16.41 0.73
N SER A 236 10.09 15.90 0.35
CA SER A 236 9.31 16.40 -0.78
C SER A 236 7.89 16.75 -0.33
N THR A 237 7.74 17.83 0.45
CA THR A 237 6.45 18.25 1.01
C THR A 237 5.78 19.38 0.23
N LEU A 238 4.45 19.38 0.21
CA LEU A 238 3.67 20.55 -0.17
C LEU A 238 3.65 21.58 0.96
N GLN A 239 3.50 22.86 0.61
CA GLN A 239 3.35 23.91 1.62
C GLN A 239 1.89 24.03 2.05
N ALA A 240 1.60 23.82 3.34
CA ALA A 240 0.23 23.87 3.86
C ALA A 240 -0.46 25.21 3.59
N SER A 241 0.27 26.33 3.66
CA SER A 241 -0.24 27.66 3.35
C SER A 241 -0.77 27.79 1.92
N GLU A 242 -0.27 27.01 0.97
CA GLU A 242 -0.70 27.04 -0.43
C GLU A 242 -2.05 26.33 -0.67
N TYR A 243 -2.44 25.43 0.23
CA TYR A 243 -3.61 24.56 0.07
C TYR A 243 -4.54 24.59 1.29
N PRO A 244 -5.11 25.75 1.68
CA PRO A 244 -5.84 25.95 2.94
C PRO A 244 -7.11 25.09 3.16
N GLY A 245 -7.54 24.29 2.18
CA GLY A 245 -8.63 23.30 2.30
C GLY A 245 -8.18 21.83 2.34
N LEU A 246 -6.88 21.56 2.15
CA LEU A 246 -6.28 20.23 2.18
C LEU A 246 -5.84 19.90 3.61
N THR A 247 -6.11 18.70 4.09
CA THR A 247 -5.67 18.27 5.43
C THR A 247 -4.32 17.56 5.35
N PHE A 248 -3.33 18.04 6.08
CA PHE A 248 -1.99 17.47 6.11
C PHE A 248 -1.89 16.40 7.18
N VAL A 249 -1.44 15.21 6.80
CA VAL A 249 -1.18 14.13 7.75
C VAL A 249 0.12 14.42 8.47
N GLU A 250 0.05 14.41 9.79
CA GLU A 250 1.18 14.54 10.70
C GLU A 250 1.31 13.28 11.55
N TYR A 251 2.47 13.07 12.14
CA TYR A 251 2.74 11.87 12.93
C TYR A 251 3.15 12.24 14.35
N ALA A 252 2.46 11.69 15.35
CA ALA A 252 2.80 11.86 16.75
C ALA A 252 4.20 11.28 17.05
N PRO A 253 4.89 11.74 18.11
CA PRO A 253 6.25 11.28 18.43
C PRO A 253 6.39 9.76 18.50
N GLU A 254 5.41 9.05 19.08
CA GLU A 254 5.41 7.59 19.20
C GLU A 254 5.17 6.87 17.85
N ALA A 255 4.52 7.53 16.90
CA ALA A 255 4.33 7.03 15.54
C ALA A 255 5.60 7.24 14.70
N ARG A 256 6.24 8.41 14.80
CA ARG A 256 7.54 8.70 14.17
C ARG A 256 8.64 7.78 14.73
N ALA A 257 8.61 7.48 16.03
CA ALA A 257 9.51 6.50 16.66
C ALA A 257 9.38 5.10 16.06
N ALA A 258 8.20 4.76 15.53
CA ALA A 258 7.91 3.53 14.82
C ALA A 258 8.08 3.64 13.30
N ASN A 259 8.72 4.72 12.80
CA ASN A 259 8.88 5.05 11.39
C ASN A 259 7.55 5.02 10.60
N ALA A 260 6.44 5.41 11.23
CA ALA A 260 5.14 5.47 10.55
C ALA A 260 5.09 6.55 9.45
N ASP A 261 5.99 7.54 9.54
CA ASP A 261 6.14 8.71 8.67
C ASP A 261 7.17 8.54 7.56
N TYR A 262 7.71 7.33 7.35
CA TYR A 262 8.85 7.14 6.46
C TYR A 262 8.75 5.89 5.57
N GLY A 263 8.97 6.10 4.28
CA GLY A 263 9.09 5.04 3.27
C GLY A 263 7.76 4.35 2.95
N LEU A 264 7.85 3.07 2.59
CA LEU A 264 6.71 2.23 2.27
C LEU A 264 5.98 1.75 3.53
N ARG A 265 4.67 1.96 3.58
CA ARG A 265 3.78 1.40 4.60
C ARG A 265 2.51 0.84 3.95
N PRO A 266 2.60 -0.27 3.19
CA PRO A 266 1.46 -0.85 2.50
C PRO A 266 0.39 -1.36 3.48
N SER A 267 0.78 -1.74 4.71
CA SER A 267 -0.12 -2.18 5.77
C SER A 267 -0.70 -1.04 6.60
N GLN A 268 -0.74 0.19 6.08
CA GLN A 268 -1.32 1.34 6.79
C GLN A 268 -2.18 2.19 5.86
N MET A 269 -3.44 2.39 6.27
CA MET A 269 -4.46 3.09 5.51
C MET A 269 -5.24 4.08 6.38
N PHE A 270 -5.91 5.02 5.71
CA PHE A 270 -6.83 5.97 6.31
C PHE A 270 -8.30 5.63 6.00
N ASN A 271 -9.24 6.19 6.78
CA ASN A 271 -10.67 6.18 6.41
C ASN A 271 -11.06 7.23 5.37
N LEU A 272 -10.21 8.23 5.14
CA LEU A 272 -10.44 9.31 4.20
C LEU A 272 -9.63 9.10 2.91
N PRO A 273 -10.07 9.67 1.77
CA PRO A 273 -9.27 9.68 0.56
C PRO A 273 -7.92 10.36 0.76
N THR A 274 -6.85 9.73 0.29
CA THR A 274 -5.47 10.20 0.50
C THR A 274 -4.69 10.22 -0.80
N ILE A 275 -4.08 11.35 -1.08
CA ILE A 275 -2.96 11.43 -2.02
C ILE A 275 -1.70 11.63 -1.20
N GLY A 276 -0.67 10.84 -1.45
CA GLY A 276 0.57 10.97 -0.70
C GLY A 276 1.80 10.79 -1.56
N ASN A 277 2.96 11.01 -0.96
CA ASN A 277 4.23 10.74 -1.61
C ASN A 277 5.25 10.20 -0.61
N ALA A 278 6.23 9.48 -1.14
CA ALA A 278 7.40 9.06 -0.39
C ALA A 278 8.61 9.09 -1.32
N SER A 279 9.30 10.23 -1.39
CA SER A 279 10.56 10.40 -2.13
C SER A 279 11.72 9.67 -1.44
N THR A 280 11.61 8.35 -1.35
CA THR A 280 12.59 7.44 -0.75
C THR A 280 12.81 6.26 -1.71
N ALA A 281 13.95 5.61 -1.58
CA ALA A 281 14.28 4.41 -2.35
C ALA A 281 15.18 3.49 -1.53
N TYR A 282 15.25 2.23 -1.94
CA TYR A 282 16.23 1.30 -1.44
C TYR A 282 17.51 1.50 -2.24
N VAL A 283 18.59 1.89 -1.55
CA VAL A 283 19.88 2.29 -2.17
C VAL A 283 21.01 1.30 -1.92
N ASP A 284 20.70 0.13 -1.35
CA ASP A 284 21.69 -0.94 -1.18
C ASP A 284 22.25 -1.36 -2.55
N PRO A 285 23.57 -1.44 -2.76
CA PRO A 285 24.14 -1.65 -4.09
C PRO A 285 23.70 -2.94 -4.80
N ILE A 286 23.32 -3.98 -4.07
CA ILE A 286 22.91 -5.29 -4.65
C ILE A 286 21.38 -5.37 -4.75
N LEU A 287 20.69 -4.67 -3.84
CA LEU A 287 19.25 -4.78 -3.64
C LEU A 287 18.54 -3.44 -3.83
N TRP A 288 19.12 -2.52 -4.61
CA TRP A 288 18.54 -1.23 -4.93
C TRP A 288 17.18 -1.42 -5.60
N ARG A 289 16.28 -0.45 -5.49
CA ARG A 289 14.94 -0.40 -6.13
C ARG A 289 14.14 0.80 -5.66
N SER A 290 13.29 1.34 -6.52
CA SER A 290 12.25 2.27 -6.07
C SER A 290 11.18 1.58 -5.23
N ASN A 291 10.36 2.43 -4.61
CA ASN A 291 9.20 2.04 -3.82
C ASN A 291 8.20 1.17 -4.62
N PRO A 292 7.76 1.53 -5.84
CA PRO A 292 6.87 0.68 -6.63
C PRO A 292 7.46 -0.70 -6.96
N ARG A 293 8.76 -0.78 -7.32
CA ARG A 293 9.41 -2.08 -7.58
C ARG A 293 9.52 -2.93 -6.32
N MET A 294 9.71 -2.31 -5.14
CA MET A 294 9.63 -3.02 -3.86
C MET A 294 8.21 -3.54 -3.56
N LEU A 295 7.16 -2.77 -3.85
CA LEU A 295 5.77 -3.23 -3.64
C LEU A 295 5.41 -4.44 -4.50
N LEU A 296 6.01 -4.55 -5.69
CA LEU A 296 5.86 -5.69 -6.60
C LEU A 296 6.70 -6.91 -6.20
N SER A 297 7.67 -6.78 -5.30
CA SER A 297 8.51 -7.91 -4.86
C SER A 297 7.82 -8.88 -3.90
N SER A 298 6.62 -8.55 -3.43
CA SER A 298 5.84 -9.33 -2.47
C SER A 298 4.37 -9.31 -2.84
N ARG A 299 3.76 -10.49 -2.99
CA ARG A 299 2.32 -10.64 -3.23
C ARG A 299 1.49 -9.94 -2.15
N LEU A 300 1.93 -10.01 -0.89
CA LEU A 300 1.25 -9.31 0.21
C LEU A 300 1.29 -7.79 0.01
N HIS A 301 2.46 -7.21 -0.29
CA HIS A 301 2.58 -5.77 -0.52
C HIS A 301 1.76 -5.29 -1.72
N THR A 302 1.77 -6.08 -2.80
CA THR A 302 0.96 -5.84 -4.00
C THR A 302 -0.53 -5.81 -3.65
N MET A 303 -1.04 -6.81 -2.93
CA MET A 303 -2.46 -6.87 -2.55
C MET A 303 -2.86 -5.75 -1.59
N LEU A 304 -2.01 -5.41 -0.62
CA LEU A 304 -2.25 -4.29 0.29
C LEU A 304 -2.27 -2.94 -0.43
N THR A 305 -1.46 -2.79 -1.49
CA THR A 305 -1.45 -1.59 -2.32
C THR A 305 -2.73 -1.48 -3.15
N LEU A 306 -3.16 -2.58 -3.79
CA LEU A 306 -4.44 -2.65 -4.49
C LEU A 306 -5.61 -2.30 -3.55
N GLN A 307 -5.60 -2.86 -2.33
CA GLN A 307 -6.62 -2.58 -1.32
C GLN A 307 -6.64 -1.10 -0.92
N SER A 308 -5.47 -0.46 -0.78
CA SER A 308 -5.37 0.98 -0.50
C SER A 308 -5.92 1.82 -1.66
N TRP A 309 -5.58 1.45 -2.90
CA TRP A 309 -6.08 2.11 -4.11
C TRP A 309 -7.60 2.03 -4.25
N GLN A 310 -8.19 0.85 -3.98
CA GLN A 310 -9.64 0.63 -3.92
C GLN A 310 -10.32 1.34 -2.75
N ARG A 311 -9.55 1.85 -1.79
CA ARG A 311 -10.03 2.68 -0.65
C ARG A 311 -9.66 4.15 -0.85
N ASN A 312 -9.54 4.59 -2.09
CA ASN A 312 -9.25 5.96 -2.49
C ASN A 312 -7.89 6.48 -1.97
N GLN A 313 -6.85 5.64 -1.94
CA GLN A 313 -5.51 6.06 -1.53
C GLN A 313 -4.47 5.74 -2.60
N MET A 314 -3.75 6.75 -3.05
CA MET A 314 -2.71 6.59 -4.08
C MET A 314 -1.49 7.44 -3.75
N TYR A 315 -0.32 6.90 -4.03
CA TYR A 315 0.95 7.57 -3.78
C TYR A 315 1.72 7.82 -5.08
N CYS A 316 2.45 8.94 -5.11
CA CYS A 316 3.46 9.20 -6.13
C CYS A 316 4.84 8.86 -5.59
N TYR A 317 5.64 8.21 -6.43
CA TYR A 317 7.00 7.80 -6.11
C TYR A 317 7.94 8.18 -7.25
N PRO A 318 9.09 8.79 -6.98
CA PRO A 318 10.17 8.84 -7.95
C PRO A 318 10.65 7.44 -8.32
N GLU A 319 11.04 7.25 -9.57
CA GLU A 319 11.84 6.10 -9.97
C GLU A 319 13.23 6.12 -9.30
N HIS A 320 13.92 4.98 -9.25
CA HIS A 320 15.26 4.90 -8.70
C HIS A 320 16.17 4.03 -9.56
N ARG A 321 16.59 4.57 -10.71
CA ARG A 321 17.33 3.87 -11.78
C ARG A 321 16.56 2.67 -12.32
N ASP A 322 15.25 2.64 -12.11
CA ASP A 322 14.43 1.50 -12.51
C ASP A 322 14.03 1.59 -13.98
N TYR A 323 14.11 2.80 -14.54
CA TYR A 323 13.76 3.12 -15.92
C TYR A 323 14.73 4.18 -16.46
N ASP A 324 15.86 3.71 -16.99
CA ASP A 324 16.85 4.57 -17.63
C ASP A 324 17.59 3.84 -18.78
N LEU A 325 18.48 4.56 -19.48
CA LEU A 325 19.20 4.00 -20.63
C LEU A 325 20.24 2.92 -20.23
N GLU A 326 20.73 2.94 -19.00
CA GLU A 326 21.77 2.03 -18.50
C GLU A 326 21.16 0.72 -17.97
N THR A 327 20.07 0.82 -17.20
CA THR A 327 19.40 -0.33 -16.57
C THR A 327 18.24 -0.87 -17.39
N GLY A 328 17.73 -0.09 -18.34
CA GLY A 328 16.51 -0.40 -19.10
C GLY A 328 15.27 -0.26 -18.23
N ASP A 329 14.21 -1.00 -18.61
CA ASP A 329 12.99 -1.12 -17.81
C ASP A 329 13.10 -2.33 -16.90
N THR A 330 13.14 -2.07 -15.59
CA THR A 330 13.27 -3.10 -14.57
C THR A 330 11.98 -3.33 -13.78
N PHE A 331 10.90 -2.63 -14.13
CA PHE A 331 9.60 -2.88 -13.53
C PHE A 331 9.04 -4.19 -14.10
N PRO A 332 8.70 -5.18 -13.25
CA PRO A 332 8.17 -6.43 -13.76
C PRO A 332 6.75 -6.28 -14.31
N VAL A 333 6.02 -5.23 -13.89
CA VAL A 333 4.62 -4.97 -14.24
C VAL A 333 4.34 -3.46 -14.19
N ASN A 334 3.61 -2.93 -15.18
CA ASN A 334 3.03 -1.58 -15.13
C ASN A 334 1.62 -1.65 -14.52
N ALA A 335 1.43 -1.04 -13.34
CA ALA A 335 0.18 -1.07 -12.58
C ALA A 335 -0.38 0.34 -12.34
N PRO A 336 -1.71 0.53 -12.33
CA PRO A 336 -2.34 1.85 -12.16
C PRO A 336 -2.48 2.28 -10.68
N TRP A 337 -1.86 1.60 -9.72
CA TRP A 337 -2.11 1.85 -8.30
C TRP A 337 -1.28 2.97 -7.68
N TRP A 338 -0.33 3.50 -8.44
CA TRP A 338 0.59 4.58 -8.06
C TRP A 338 0.93 5.42 -9.30
N ILE A 339 1.56 6.57 -9.07
CA ILE A 339 2.24 7.33 -10.12
C ILE A 339 3.75 7.17 -9.91
N VAL A 340 4.47 6.76 -10.95
CA VAL A 340 5.94 6.77 -10.95
C VAL A 340 6.40 8.00 -11.71
N SER A 341 7.14 8.90 -11.06
CA SER A 341 7.71 10.09 -11.70
C SER A 341 9.15 9.85 -12.13
N GLN A 342 9.53 10.35 -13.31
CA GLN A 342 10.94 10.36 -13.72
C GLN A 342 11.71 11.40 -12.89
N GLY A 343 12.85 10.99 -12.34
CA GLY A 343 13.74 11.86 -11.59
C GLY A 343 13.89 11.41 -10.15
N SER A 344 14.29 12.35 -9.29
CA SER A 344 14.61 12.06 -7.88
C SER A 344 13.65 12.79 -6.93
N SER A 345 14.08 13.04 -5.70
CA SER A 345 13.26 13.73 -4.71
C SER A 345 12.75 15.08 -5.23
N GLY A 346 11.45 15.33 -5.10
CA GLY A 346 10.79 16.51 -5.66
C GLY A 346 10.11 16.28 -7.01
N SER A 347 10.52 15.26 -7.79
CA SER A 347 9.88 14.92 -9.08
C SER A 347 8.44 14.42 -8.94
N ASP A 348 8.05 14.01 -7.74
CA ASP A 348 6.70 13.60 -7.39
C ASP A 348 5.74 14.80 -7.25
N GLN A 349 6.24 15.98 -6.85
CA GLN A 349 5.38 17.12 -6.55
C GLN A 349 4.48 17.59 -7.70
N PRO A 350 4.94 17.71 -8.96
CA PRO A 350 4.08 18.13 -10.07
C PRO A 350 2.87 17.21 -10.23
N PHE A 351 3.06 15.91 -10.08
CA PHE A 351 2.00 14.90 -10.19
C PHE A 351 1.05 14.93 -8.99
N ILE A 352 1.57 15.10 -7.77
CA ILE A 352 0.75 15.28 -6.57
C ILE A 352 -0.14 16.52 -6.70
N LYS A 353 0.44 17.66 -7.11
CA LYS A 353 -0.28 18.92 -7.32
C LYS A 353 -1.37 18.77 -8.37
N ALA A 354 -1.05 18.15 -9.51
CA ALA A 354 -2.03 17.91 -10.57
C ALA A 354 -3.14 16.94 -10.13
N ALA A 355 -2.82 15.87 -9.40
CA ALA A 355 -3.81 14.94 -8.85
C ALA A 355 -4.75 15.65 -7.86
N LEU A 356 -4.22 16.45 -6.93
CA LEU A 356 -5.03 17.22 -5.98
C LEU A 356 -5.95 18.23 -6.67
N LEU A 357 -5.44 18.96 -7.67
CA LEU A 357 -6.27 19.88 -8.47
C LEU A 357 -7.35 19.13 -9.26
N THR A 358 -7.04 17.95 -9.79
CA THR A 358 -8.01 17.08 -10.50
C THR A 358 -9.13 16.65 -9.55
N LEU A 359 -8.79 16.18 -8.35
CA LEU A 359 -9.76 15.81 -7.31
C LEU A 359 -10.62 17.00 -6.88
N ALA A 360 -10.01 18.18 -6.75
CA ALA A 360 -10.72 19.41 -6.40
C ALA A 360 -11.67 19.90 -7.48
N ALA A 361 -11.36 19.64 -8.76
CA ALA A 361 -12.15 20.05 -9.91
C ALA A 361 -13.41 19.18 -10.15
N LEU A 362 -13.42 17.95 -9.63
CA LEU A 362 -14.58 17.07 -9.73
C LEU A 362 -15.83 17.75 -9.18
N ARG A 363 -16.96 17.55 -9.85
CA ARG A 363 -18.25 18.02 -9.33
C ARG A 363 -18.57 17.35 -7.99
N PRO A 364 -19.21 18.04 -7.04
CA PRO A 364 -19.52 17.48 -5.73
C PRO A 364 -20.18 16.11 -5.78
N GLU A 365 -21.21 15.93 -6.59
CA GLU A 365 -21.95 14.68 -6.74
C GLU A 365 -21.11 13.54 -7.34
N VAL A 366 -20.22 13.87 -8.29
CA VAL A 366 -19.31 12.91 -8.90
C VAL A 366 -18.24 12.48 -7.89
N ARG A 367 -17.64 13.44 -7.19
CA ARG A 367 -16.64 13.16 -6.16
C ARG A 367 -17.22 12.29 -5.05
N THR A 368 -18.39 12.62 -4.53
CA THR A 368 -19.08 11.82 -3.50
C THR A 368 -19.33 10.39 -3.98
N HIS A 369 -19.83 10.19 -5.20
CA HIS A 369 -20.07 8.85 -5.74
C HIS A 369 -18.77 8.05 -5.89
N LEU A 370 -17.70 8.67 -6.39
CA LEU A 370 -16.40 8.02 -6.55
C LEU A 370 -15.75 7.65 -5.21
N GLU A 371 -15.89 8.52 -4.20
CA GLU A 371 -15.42 8.23 -2.84
C GLU A 371 -16.16 7.03 -2.24
N GLN A 372 -17.50 7.01 -2.33
CA GLN A 372 -18.33 5.92 -1.80
C GLN A 372 -18.08 4.58 -2.50
N THR A 373 -17.69 4.60 -3.78
CA THR A 373 -17.45 3.39 -4.58
C THR A 373 -15.98 2.97 -4.62
N GLY A 374 -15.07 3.72 -3.99
CA GLY A 374 -13.65 3.38 -3.97
C GLY A 374 -12.93 3.62 -5.31
N ARG A 375 -13.45 4.52 -6.14
CA ARG A 375 -13.03 4.73 -7.54
C ARG A 375 -12.30 6.05 -7.76
N LEU A 376 -12.01 6.81 -6.71
CA LEU A 376 -11.46 8.15 -6.85
C LEU A 376 -10.08 8.15 -7.52
N MET A 377 -9.18 7.26 -7.08
CA MET A 377 -7.80 7.17 -7.60
C MET A 377 -7.72 6.53 -8.98
N GLU A 378 -8.70 5.69 -9.30
CA GLU A 378 -8.88 5.18 -10.65
C GLU A 378 -9.19 6.31 -11.63
N ILE A 379 -10.14 7.18 -11.29
CA ILE A 379 -10.50 8.31 -12.15
C ILE A 379 -9.33 9.28 -12.30
N VAL A 380 -8.55 9.52 -11.25
CA VAL A 380 -7.32 10.34 -11.36
C VAL A 380 -6.35 9.72 -12.38
N GLN A 381 -6.12 8.41 -12.32
CA GLN A 381 -5.24 7.70 -13.26
C GLN A 381 -5.76 7.68 -14.69
N TRP A 382 -7.08 7.57 -14.86
CA TRP A 382 -7.74 7.65 -16.15
C TRP A 382 -7.62 9.06 -16.75
N ILE A 383 -7.89 10.10 -15.97
CA ILE A 383 -7.76 11.51 -16.40
C ILE A 383 -6.31 11.84 -16.71
N LEU A 384 -5.35 11.47 -15.86
CA LEU A 384 -3.92 11.73 -16.08
C LEU A 384 -3.48 11.28 -17.47
N ARG A 385 -3.76 10.01 -17.81
CA ARG A 385 -3.35 9.41 -19.10
C ARG A 385 -4.07 10.01 -20.30
N ARG A 386 -5.35 10.38 -20.16
CA ARG A 386 -6.11 11.07 -21.22
C ARG A 386 -5.72 12.53 -21.39
N SER A 387 -5.04 13.10 -20.41
CA SER A 387 -4.69 14.51 -20.39
C SER A 387 -3.24 14.80 -20.73
N LEU A 388 -2.38 13.80 -20.96
CA LEU A 388 -0.99 14.05 -21.34
C LEU A 388 -0.94 14.93 -22.61
N LYS A 389 0.01 15.87 -22.67
CA LYS A 389 0.07 16.92 -23.70
C LYS A 389 0.03 16.36 -25.11
N PHE A 390 0.71 15.25 -25.33
CA PHE A 390 0.81 14.59 -26.63
C PHE A 390 -0.43 13.77 -26.98
N VAL A 391 -1.33 13.46 -26.03
CA VAL A 391 -2.54 12.65 -26.29
C VAL A 391 -3.61 13.51 -26.93
N ASP A 392 -3.89 13.22 -28.21
CA ASP A 392 -5.05 13.71 -28.93
C ASP A 392 -6.28 12.82 -28.64
N GLN A 393 -7.37 13.47 -28.23
CA GLN A 393 -8.64 12.79 -27.95
C GLN A 393 -9.31 12.27 -29.23
N ALA A 394 -9.08 12.91 -30.38
CA ALA A 394 -9.68 12.53 -31.65
C ALA A 394 -9.05 11.25 -32.25
N GLU A 395 -7.78 10.98 -31.93
CA GLU A 395 -6.98 9.94 -32.58
C GLU A 395 -6.84 8.64 -31.76
N MET A 396 -7.63 8.49 -30.69
CA MET A 396 -7.56 7.31 -29.80
C MET A 396 -6.16 7.05 -29.22
N GLN A 397 -5.28 8.06 -29.16
CA GLN A 397 -3.90 7.93 -28.68
C GLN A 397 -3.82 7.46 -27.22
N TYR A 398 -4.89 7.67 -26.45
CA TYR A 398 -5.08 7.05 -25.15
C TYR A 398 -4.88 5.53 -25.19
N MET A 399 -5.24 4.83 -26.27
CA MET A 399 -5.10 3.38 -26.38
C MET A 399 -3.68 2.91 -26.77
N THR A 400 -2.70 3.79 -26.79
CA THR A 400 -1.32 3.46 -27.18
C THR A 400 -0.39 3.35 -25.98
N GLY A 401 0.74 2.66 -26.16
CA GLY A 401 1.80 2.61 -25.14
C GLY A 401 2.28 3.98 -24.66
N GLN A 402 2.26 4.99 -25.53
CA GLN A 402 2.70 6.34 -25.20
C GLN A 402 1.85 6.97 -24.09
N ALA A 403 0.53 6.75 -24.08
CA ALA A 403 -0.37 7.24 -23.04
C ALA A 403 -0.33 6.41 -21.74
N HIS A 404 0.35 5.26 -21.76
CA HIS A 404 0.47 4.35 -20.63
C HIS A 404 1.94 4.07 -20.28
N PRO A 405 2.77 5.11 -20.04
CA PRO A 405 4.17 4.89 -19.73
C PRO A 405 4.32 4.18 -18.38
N VAL A 406 5.45 3.50 -18.20
CA VAL A 406 5.84 2.93 -16.89
C VAL A 406 6.23 4.06 -15.92
N VAL A 407 6.91 5.08 -16.43
CA VAL A 407 7.34 6.27 -15.69
C VAL A 407 6.88 7.53 -16.41
N PHE A 408 6.22 8.42 -15.67
CA PHE A 408 5.68 9.67 -16.19
C PHE A 408 6.73 10.80 -16.17
N GLN A 409 6.74 11.60 -17.24
CA GLN A 409 7.57 12.78 -17.35
C GLN A 409 6.77 14.04 -17.01
N GLU A 410 7.33 14.94 -16.21
CA GLU A 410 6.67 16.23 -15.89
C GLU A 410 6.42 17.05 -17.16
N SER A 411 7.31 16.96 -18.15
CA SER A 411 7.18 17.68 -19.43
C SER A 411 5.87 17.36 -20.16
N ASP A 412 5.31 16.18 -19.93
CA ASP A 412 4.12 15.68 -20.62
C ASP A 412 2.82 16.01 -19.86
N LEU A 413 2.93 16.49 -18.63
CA LEU A 413 1.80 16.79 -17.76
C LEU A 413 1.06 18.06 -18.22
N ASP A 414 -0.27 17.97 -18.34
CA ASP A 414 -1.16 19.11 -18.63
C ASP A 414 -2.22 19.23 -17.50
N PRO A 415 -1.88 19.92 -16.39
CA PRO A 415 -2.80 20.07 -15.27
C PRO A 415 -4.08 20.82 -15.65
N GLU A 416 -4.04 21.72 -16.64
CA GLU A 416 -5.23 22.46 -17.08
C GLU A 416 -6.22 21.51 -17.76
N ARG A 417 -5.74 20.66 -18.67
CA ARG A 417 -6.58 19.64 -19.32
C ARG A 417 -7.11 18.62 -18.32
N MET A 418 -6.30 18.23 -17.33
CA MET A 418 -6.76 17.36 -16.24
C MET A 418 -7.94 17.94 -15.46
N VAL A 419 -7.86 19.20 -15.01
CA VAL A 419 -8.96 19.81 -14.25
C VAL A 419 -10.21 20.04 -15.10
N ARG A 420 -10.05 20.36 -16.40
CA ARG A 420 -11.19 20.47 -17.34
C ARG A 420 -11.90 19.13 -17.53
N ASN A 421 -11.15 18.06 -17.82
CA ASN A 421 -11.70 16.72 -17.97
C ASN A 421 -12.40 16.23 -16.68
N ALA A 422 -11.84 16.57 -15.51
CA ALA A 422 -12.46 16.25 -14.23
C ALA A 422 -13.78 17.00 -14.00
N HIS A 423 -13.82 18.28 -14.33
CA HIS A 423 -15.00 19.11 -14.15
C HIS A 423 -16.13 18.76 -15.14
N GLU A 424 -15.78 18.35 -16.35
CA GLU A 424 -16.72 17.91 -17.38
C GLU A 424 -17.34 16.53 -17.08
N LEU A 425 -16.72 15.73 -16.21
CA LEU A 425 -17.18 14.39 -15.86
C LEU A 425 -18.56 14.43 -15.19
N GLN A 426 -19.44 13.52 -15.60
CA GLN A 426 -20.78 13.34 -15.06
C GLN A 426 -20.96 11.89 -14.59
N LEU A 427 -21.92 11.64 -13.70
CA LEU A 427 -22.17 10.31 -13.14
C LEU A 427 -22.48 9.25 -14.21
N ASP A 428 -23.25 9.62 -15.23
CA ASP A 428 -23.58 8.76 -16.37
C ASP A 428 -22.46 8.63 -17.40
N HIS A 429 -21.37 9.40 -17.27
CA HIS A 429 -20.19 9.36 -18.14
C HIS A 429 -18.97 8.73 -17.46
N LEU A 430 -19.13 8.20 -16.25
CA LEU A 430 -18.05 7.49 -15.57
C LEU A 430 -17.59 6.28 -16.40
N PRO A 431 -16.27 6.07 -16.56
CA PRO A 431 -15.76 4.90 -17.28
C PRO A 431 -16.18 3.61 -16.58
N VAL A 432 -16.30 2.53 -17.34
CA VAL A 432 -16.48 1.18 -16.78
C VAL A 432 -15.12 0.55 -16.60
N LEU A 433 -14.89 -0.05 -15.43
CA LEU A 433 -13.65 -0.74 -15.15
C LEU A 433 -13.62 -2.15 -15.76
N PRO A 434 -12.51 -2.54 -16.42
CA PRO A 434 -12.27 -3.93 -16.75
C PRO A 434 -11.87 -4.73 -15.51
N GLN A 435 -12.39 -5.94 -15.40
CA GLN A 435 -11.93 -6.99 -14.48
C GLN A 435 -11.34 -8.14 -15.29
N LEU A 436 -10.05 -8.38 -15.10
CA LEU A 436 -9.28 -9.44 -15.73
C LEU A 436 -9.48 -10.76 -14.98
N SER A 437 -9.62 -11.85 -15.72
CA SER A 437 -9.65 -13.21 -15.18
C SER A 437 -8.94 -14.16 -16.14
N ILE A 438 -8.12 -15.05 -15.59
CA ILE A 438 -7.40 -16.05 -16.37
C ILE A 438 -8.32 -17.26 -16.54
N LEU A 439 -8.66 -17.59 -17.78
CA LEU A 439 -9.44 -18.78 -18.11
C LEU A 439 -8.55 -20.02 -18.19
N GLN A 440 -7.36 -19.85 -18.75
CA GLN A 440 -6.36 -20.90 -18.94
C GLN A 440 -4.97 -20.26 -19.04
N GLU A 441 -3.95 -20.90 -18.48
CA GLU A 441 -2.55 -20.49 -18.68
C GLU A 441 -1.63 -21.71 -18.68
N ASP A 442 -0.52 -21.58 -19.40
CA ASP A 442 0.59 -22.51 -19.28
C ASP A 442 1.19 -22.42 -17.88
N VAL A 443 1.28 -23.56 -17.19
CA VAL A 443 1.90 -23.64 -15.86
C VAL A 443 3.31 -24.19 -15.98
N ALA A 444 4.28 -23.44 -15.48
CA ALA A 444 5.66 -23.92 -15.40
C ALA A 444 5.83 -24.93 -14.26
N VAL A 445 6.53 -26.02 -14.55
CA VAL A 445 6.80 -27.08 -13.56
C VAL A 445 8.14 -26.85 -12.87
N PRO A 446 8.20 -26.68 -11.54
CA PRO A 446 9.46 -26.60 -10.80
C PRO A 446 10.36 -27.80 -11.08
N ASP A 447 11.69 -27.57 -11.11
CA ASP A 447 12.74 -28.58 -11.35
C ASP A 447 12.71 -29.27 -12.73
N SER A 448 11.81 -28.83 -13.62
CA SER A 448 11.76 -29.23 -15.02
C SER A 448 11.86 -28.01 -15.94
N ASP A 449 10.95 -27.07 -15.75
CA ASP A 449 10.86 -25.87 -16.57
C ASP A 449 11.76 -24.74 -16.04
N TYR A 450 12.00 -24.67 -14.73
CA TYR A 450 12.83 -23.67 -14.05
C TYR A 450 13.43 -24.20 -12.75
N PHE A 451 14.55 -23.62 -12.29
CA PHE A 451 15.35 -24.10 -11.15
C PHE A 451 15.55 -23.05 -10.04
N SER A 452 14.65 -22.06 -9.95
CA SER A 452 14.72 -20.97 -8.96
C SER A 452 14.14 -21.31 -7.58
N GLY A 453 14.03 -22.60 -7.25
CA GLY A 453 13.43 -23.07 -6.00
C GLY A 453 11.96 -22.60 -5.87
N PRO A 454 11.55 -21.95 -4.77
CA PRO A 454 10.16 -21.59 -4.52
C PRO A 454 9.64 -20.43 -5.40
N LEU A 455 10.53 -19.69 -6.09
CA LEU A 455 10.12 -18.59 -6.97
C LEU A 455 9.50 -19.13 -8.25
N ASN A 456 8.22 -18.84 -8.47
CA ASN A 456 7.49 -19.22 -9.68
C ASN A 456 7.30 -18.02 -10.64
N GLU A 457 6.65 -18.26 -11.78
CA GLU A 457 6.39 -17.25 -12.82
C GLU A 457 5.19 -16.34 -12.51
N ASN A 458 4.34 -16.70 -11.53
CA ASN A 458 3.18 -15.90 -11.13
C ASN A 458 3.60 -14.85 -10.10
N LEU A 459 3.71 -13.60 -10.56
CA LEU A 459 3.99 -12.48 -9.67
C LEU A 459 2.72 -12.01 -8.95
N LEU A 460 1.64 -11.82 -9.71
CA LEU A 460 0.36 -11.38 -9.16
C LEU A 460 -0.80 -11.70 -10.11
N ASP A 461 -1.97 -11.93 -9.49
CA ASP A 461 -3.27 -12.02 -10.16
C ASP A 461 -4.22 -11.06 -9.44
N ALA A 462 -4.51 -9.92 -10.08
CA ALA A 462 -5.44 -8.93 -9.59
C ALA A 462 -6.48 -8.60 -10.68
N PRO A 463 -7.71 -8.19 -10.30
CA PRO A 463 -8.73 -7.84 -11.29
C PRO A 463 -8.31 -6.71 -12.25
N SER A 464 -7.37 -5.84 -11.87
CA SER A 464 -6.88 -4.76 -12.74
C SER A 464 -5.58 -5.08 -13.46
N VAL A 465 -4.83 -6.10 -13.03
CA VAL A 465 -3.46 -6.37 -13.47
C VAL A 465 -3.15 -7.86 -13.33
N ILE A 466 -2.62 -8.49 -14.39
CA ILE A 466 -2.02 -9.82 -14.34
C ILE A 466 -0.52 -9.66 -14.55
N GLY A 467 0.29 -10.21 -13.64
CA GLY A 467 1.75 -10.10 -13.68
C GLY A 467 2.41 -11.46 -13.79
N ARG A 468 3.23 -11.65 -14.82
CA ARG A 468 4.07 -12.84 -15.01
C ARG A 468 5.52 -12.45 -15.16
N VAL A 469 6.42 -13.22 -14.54
CA VAL A 469 7.87 -13.11 -14.72
C VAL A 469 8.34 -14.39 -15.37
N TYR A 470 8.88 -14.28 -16.59
CA TYR A 470 9.40 -15.42 -17.32
C TYR A 470 10.64 -15.98 -16.63
N ARG A 471 10.58 -17.23 -16.16
CA ARG A 471 11.70 -17.93 -15.48
C ARG A 471 12.06 -19.26 -16.15
N SER A 472 11.18 -19.75 -17.01
CA SER A 472 11.32 -21.05 -17.64
C SER A 472 12.26 -21.07 -18.83
N LEU A 473 12.78 -22.26 -19.13
CA LEU A 473 13.53 -22.58 -20.35
C LEU A 473 12.66 -22.79 -21.59
N LYS A 474 11.33 -22.88 -21.44
CA LYS A 474 10.43 -23.00 -22.59
C LYS A 474 10.54 -21.75 -23.48
N PRO A 475 10.35 -21.86 -24.80
CA PRO A 475 10.54 -20.73 -25.72
C PRO A 475 9.35 -19.76 -25.75
N SER A 476 8.17 -20.18 -25.33
CA SER A 476 6.97 -19.34 -25.25
C SER A 476 6.02 -19.80 -24.13
N ARG A 477 5.08 -18.91 -23.80
CA ARG A 477 3.96 -19.11 -22.87
C ARG A 477 2.70 -18.58 -23.53
N SER A 478 1.57 -19.24 -23.25
CA SER A 478 0.24 -18.74 -23.61
C SER A 478 -0.63 -18.57 -22.36
N MET A 479 -1.43 -17.51 -22.34
CA MET A 479 -2.54 -17.37 -21.39
C MET A 479 -3.80 -16.86 -22.11
N THR A 480 -4.95 -17.41 -21.75
CA THR A 480 -6.25 -16.90 -22.17
C THR A 480 -6.85 -16.07 -21.04
N VAL A 481 -7.11 -14.80 -21.33
CA VAL A 481 -7.64 -13.82 -20.38
C VAL A 481 -9.01 -13.35 -20.83
N GLU A 482 -9.96 -13.31 -19.90
CA GLU A 482 -11.28 -12.70 -20.04
C GLU A 482 -11.30 -11.33 -19.37
N VAL A 483 -12.07 -10.41 -19.95
CA VAL A 483 -12.41 -9.10 -19.41
C VAL A 483 -13.91 -9.04 -19.15
N THR A 484 -14.28 -8.85 -17.89
CA THR A 484 -15.66 -8.57 -17.49
C THR A 484 -15.78 -7.13 -16.97
N PRO A 485 -16.90 -6.44 -17.21
CA PRO A 485 -17.10 -5.10 -16.65
C PRO A 485 -17.47 -5.18 -15.17
N THR A 486 -16.99 -4.24 -14.35
CA THR A 486 -17.39 -4.18 -12.92
C THR A 486 -18.88 -3.97 -12.72
N HIS A 487 -19.56 -3.37 -13.70
CA HIS A 487 -21.01 -3.20 -13.73
C HIS A 487 -21.49 -3.05 -15.18
N GLN A 488 -22.73 -3.46 -15.44
CA GLN A 488 -23.36 -3.22 -16.74
C GLN A 488 -23.93 -1.80 -16.78
N LEU A 489 -23.76 -1.13 -17.92
CA LEU A 489 -24.43 0.14 -18.21
C LEU A 489 -25.64 -0.14 -19.10
N PRO A 490 -26.88 -0.03 -18.60
CA PRO A 490 -28.08 -0.28 -19.38
C PRO A 490 -28.08 0.56 -20.67
N GLY A 491 -28.31 -0.09 -21.81
CA GLY A 491 -28.37 0.59 -23.11
C GLY A 491 -27.02 0.98 -23.72
N ARG A 492 -25.89 0.66 -23.09
CA ARG A 492 -24.55 0.90 -23.67
C ARG A 492 -23.85 -0.41 -24.03
N ARG A 493 -23.34 -0.48 -25.25
CA ARG A 493 -22.50 -1.60 -25.72
C ARG A 493 -21.04 -1.26 -25.45
N LEU A 494 -20.36 -2.10 -24.67
CA LEU A 494 -18.92 -1.97 -24.42
C LEU A 494 -18.11 -2.40 -25.66
N GLN A 495 -16.95 -1.78 -25.82
CA GLN A 495 -15.96 -2.14 -26.83
C GLN A 495 -14.66 -2.52 -26.12
N TYR A 496 -14.10 -3.66 -26.50
CA TYR A 496 -12.88 -4.20 -25.91
C TYR A 496 -11.70 -4.02 -26.86
N TYR A 497 -10.63 -3.43 -26.35
CA TYR A 497 -9.40 -3.15 -27.07
C TYR A 497 -8.25 -3.87 -26.37
N TRP A 498 -7.52 -4.68 -27.13
CA TRP A 498 -6.32 -5.37 -26.70
C TRP A 498 -5.15 -4.75 -27.44
N VAL A 499 -4.21 -4.15 -26.71
CA VAL A 499 -3.09 -3.42 -27.29
C VAL A 499 -1.81 -3.78 -26.55
N VAL A 500 -0.74 -4.01 -27.31
CA VAL A 500 0.60 -4.15 -26.76
C VAL A 500 1.15 -2.75 -26.49
N LEU A 501 1.39 -2.44 -25.21
CA LEU A 501 1.89 -1.12 -24.80
C LEU A 501 3.41 -0.99 -25.00
N GLN A 502 4.16 -2.05 -24.70
CA GLN A 502 5.61 -2.10 -24.82
C GLN A 502 6.03 -3.56 -25.06
N SER A 503 6.82 -3.80 -26.10
CA SER A 503 7.42 -5.10 -26.39
C SER A 503 8.58 -4.96 -27.38
N GLY A 504 9.53 -5.89 -27.35
CA GLY A 504 10.42 -6.09 -28.49
C GLY A 504 9.66 -6.66 -29.71
N PRO A 505 10.27 -6.64 -30.91
CA PRO A 505 9.63 -7.16 -32.12
C PRO A 505 9.20 -8.62 -31.93
N GLN A 506 7.92 -8.91 -32.18
CA GLN A 506 7.32 -10.27 -32.15
C GLN A 506 7.39 -11.00 -30.80
N GLN A 507 7.67 -10.30 -29.69
CA GLN A 507 7.75 -10.92 -28.36
C GLN A 507 6.38 -11.20 -27.73
N VAL A 508 5.35 -10.45 -28.12
CA VAL A 508 3.97 -10.58 -27.58
C VAL A 508 3.00 -10.61 -28.76
N ARG A 509 2.03 -11.54 -28.71
CA ARG A 509 0.92 -11.63 -29.68
C ARG A 509 -0.38 -11.69 -28.92
N ILE A 510 -1.33 -10.81 -29.24
CA ILE A 510 -2.66 -10.85 -28.62
C ILE A 510 -3.71 -11.18 -29.69
N SER A 511 -4.46 -12.26 -29.46
CA SER A 511 -5.49 -12.77 -30.39
C SER A 511 -6.84 -12.83 -29.69
N PRO A 512 -7.77 -11.88 -29.94
CA PRO A 512 -9.13 -11.98 -29.42
C PRO A 512 -9.82 -13.26 -29.88
N ILE A 513 -10.42 -14.01 -28.95
CA ILE A 513 -11.01 -15.33 -29.22
C ILE A 513 -12.54 -15.32 -29.24
N ARG A 514 -13.17 -14.19 -28.90
CA ARG A 514 -14.63 -14.00 -28.95
C ARG A 514 -15.03 -12.91 -29.94
N PRO A 515 -16.23 -12.97 -30.55
CA PRO A 515 -16.70 -11.95 -31.50
C PRO A 515 -16.78 -10.53 -30.91
N ASP A 516 -17.10 -10.40 -29.63
CA ASP A 516 -17.14 -9.12 -28.91
C ASP A 516 -15.77 -8.69 -28.36
N ARG A 517 -14.73 -9.53 -28.54
CA ARG A 517 -13.37 -9.35 -28.05
C ARG A 517 -13.25 -9.29 -26.53
N SER A 518 -14.24 -9.79 -25.77
CA SER A 518 -14.19 -9.81 -24.30
C SER A 518 -13.18 -10.82 -23.73
N ALA A 519 -12.53 -11.62 -24.57
CA ALA A 519 -11.46 -12.52 -24.19
C ALA A 519 -10.39 -12.59 -25.29
N ALA A 520 -9.13 -12.78 -24.90
CA ALA A 520 -8.00 -12.94 -25.81
C ALA A 520 -7.00 -13.97 -25.30
N GLU A 521 -6.35 -14.65 -26.24
CA GLU A 521 -5.13 -15.41 -26.03
C GLU A 521 -3.93 -14.47 -26.17
N ILE A 522 -2.99 -14.52 -25.21
CA ILE A 522 -1.78 -13.69 -25.10
C ILE A 522 -0.54 -14.57 -25.12
#